data_AF-A0A6N4XBG5-F1
#
_entry.id   AF-A0A6N4XBG5-F1
#
_cell.length_a   1.000
_cell.length_b   1.000
_cell.length_c   1.000
_cell.angle_alpha   90.00
_cell.angle_beta   90.00
_cell.angle_gamma   90.00
#
_symmetry.space_group_name_H-M   'P 1'
#
loop_
_entity.id
_entity.type
_entity.pdbx_description
1 polymer ?
#
loop_
_entity_poly.entity_id
_entity_poly.type
_entity_poly.pdbx_seq_one_letter_code
_entity_poly.pdbx_strand_id
1 'polypeptide(L)'
;MADKEKRFLEIEKRLEAQAKLNPELVRLTKLTAEQGKKILKEYEAEFNKVLDGYKDYCRVNGFVIPKDTNEFFSWVALRYPDENLPFIIEVAKNPYNYKLFHDYKERLFNNPDWSSKKEFEYLQKEIAEPQQINKKPQSQNTEKEVKKISEIKYTAKEYALAYIFDLWAKGEQIPLNRVEGGLNKKELHEIGENIPTIKKDTFYRAVKLLTSYDLNKQKQLQSISKDWQNAVQKLSNNWAETKEYLVTKELYRE
;
A
#
# COMPACT_ATOMS: atom_id res chain seq x y z
N MET A 1 -27.68 -40.45 -12.61
CA MET A 1 -26.23 -40.21 -12.69
C MET A 1 -25.68 -40.41 -14.10
N ALA A 2 -26.08 -41.46 -14.83
CA ALA A 2 -25.64 -41.77 -16.20
C ALA A 2 -25.81 -40.67 -17.28
N ASP A 3 -26.78 -39.76 -17.14
CA ASP A 3 -27.07 -38.74 -18.16
C ASP A 3 -26.10 -37.53 -18.12
N LYS A 4 -25.55 -37.22 -16.94
CA LYS A 4 -24.52 -36.18 -16.79
C LYS A 4 -23.16 -36.64 -17.27
N GLU A 5 -22.83 -37.92 -17.04
CA GLU A 5 -21.58 -38.54 -17.52
C GLU A 5 -21.56 -38.68 -19.04
N LYS A 6 -22.70 -39.03 -19.67
CA LYS A 6 -22.83 -39.00 -21.13
C LYS A 6 -22.62 -37.61 -21.73
N ARG A 7 -23.21 -36.57 -21.13
CA ARG A 7 -23.00 -35.19 -21.56
C ARG A 7 -21.55 -34.74 -21.41
N PHE A 8 -20.88 -35.15 -20.33
CA PHE A 8 -19.45 -34.83 -20.12
C PHE A 8 -18.56 -35.50 -21.18
N LEU A 9 -18.81 -36.78 -21.45
CA LEU A 9 -18.06 -37.56 -22.45
C LEU A 9 -18.28 -37.03 -23.89
N GLU A 10 -19.46 -36.47 -24.17
CA GLU A 10 -19.78 -35.87 -25.47
C GLU A 10 -19.13 -34.48 -25.65
N ILE A 11 -18.99 -33.70 -24.57
CA ILE A 11 -18.23 -32.44 -24.55
C ILE A 11 -16.74 -32.73 -24.75
N GLU A 12 -16.21 -33.76 -24.08
CA GLU A 12 -14.81 -34.17 -24.18
C GLU A 12 -14.46 -34.62 -25.61
N LYS A 13 -15.29 -35.45 -26.24
CA LYS A 13 -15.13 -35.86 -27.66
C LYS A 13 -15.22 -34.69 -28.63
N ARG A 14 -16.05 -33.68 -28.36
CA ARG A 14 -16.14 -32.46 -29.18
C ARG A 14 -14.90 -31.59 -29.04
N LEU A 15 -14.33 -31.48 -27.85
CA LEU A 15 -13.08 -30.76 -27.59
C LEU A 15 -11.89 -31.48 -28.24
N GLU A 16 -11.82 -32.81 -28.19
CA GLU A 16 -10.82 -33.62 -28.89
C GLU A 16 -10.97 -33.52 -30.42
N ALA A 17 -12.19 -33.47 -30.94
CA ALA A 17 -12.44 -33.25 -32.36
C ALA A 17 -12.06 -31.82 -32.81
N GLN A 18 -12.27 -30.80 -31.98
CA GLN A 18 -11.77 -29.44 -32.21
C GLN A 18 -10.24 -29.34 -32.09
N ALA A 19 -9.62 -30.15 -31.22
CA ALA A 19 -8.17 -30.26 -31.11
C ALA A 19 -7.50 -30.86 -32.36
N LYS A 20 -8.22 -31.64 -33.18
CA LYS A 20 -7.76 -32.05 -34.52
C LYS A 20 -7.76 -30.93 -35.56
N LEU A 21 -8.45 -29.81 -35.31
CA LEU A 21 -8.67 -28.74 -36.30
C LEU A 21 -7.51 -27.74 -36.40
N ASN A 22 -6.58 -27.71 -35.43
CA ASN A 22 -5.38 -26.90 -35.50
C ASN A 22 -4.28 -27.41 -34.53
N PRO A 23 -3.40 -28.30 -35.01
CA PRO A 23 -2.26 -28.81 -34.23
C PRO A 23 -1.37 -27.70 -33.64
N GLU A 24 -1.28 -26.56 -34.32
CA GLU A 24 -0.51 -25.40 -33.82
C GLU A 24 -1.20 -24.74 -32.63
N LEU A 25 -2.54 -24.61 -32.62
CA LEU A 25 -3.26 -24.12 -31.42
C LEU A 25 -3.07 -25.06 -30.23
N VAL A 26 -3.15 -26.38 -30.43
CA VAL A 26 -2.90 -27.35 -29.35
C VAL A 26 -1.47 -27.25 -28.84
N ARG A 27 -0.49 -27.10 -29.75
CA ARG A 27 0.92 -26.90 -29.38
C ARG A 27 1.11 -25.60 -28.58
N LEU A 28 0.52 -24.50 -29.05
CA LEU A 28 0.56 -23.21 -28.37
C LEU A 28 -0.10 -23.28 -26.99
N THR A 29 -1.27 -23.89 -26.85
CA THR A 29 -1.93 -24.05 -25.54
C THR A 29 -1.08 -24.86 -24.57
N LYS A 30 -0.46 -25.96 -25.02
CA LYS A 30 0.45 -26.76 -24.18
C LYS A 30 1.68 -25.95 -23.77
N LEU A 31 2.32 -25.26 -24.73
CA LEU A 31 3.48 -24.41 -24.47
C LEU A 31 3.15 -23.29 -23.47
N THR A 32 2.00 -22.62 -23.64
CA THR A 32 1.53 -21.58 -22.72
C THR A 32 1.22 -22.14 -21.34
N ALA A 33 0.62 -23.33 -21.25
CA ALA A 33 0.36 -23.98 -19.96
C ALA A 33 1.66 -24.39 -19.25
N GLU A 34 2.66 -24.90 -19.98
CA GLU A 34 3.97 -25.25 -19.43
C GLU A 34 4.75 -24.02 -18.97
N GLN A 35 4.76 -22.95 -19.78
CA GLN A 35 5.34 -21.67 -19.41
C GLN A 35 4.64 -21.07 -18.19
N GLY A 36 3.30 -21.11 -18.14
CA GLY A 36 2.50 -20.67 -17.00
C GLY A 36 2.84 -21.45 -15.71
N LYS A 37 2.98 -22.78 -15.80
CA LYS A 37 3.41 -23.61 -14.66
C LYS A 37 4.81 -23.24 -14.18
N LYS A 38 5.74 -22.98 -15.09
CA LYS A 38 7.10 -22.57 -14.74
C LYS A 38 7.10 -21.21 -14.01
N ILE A 39 6.36 -20.25 -14.55
CA ILE A 39 6.18 -18.92 -13.97
C ILE A 39 5.57 -19.03 -12.56
N LEU A 40 4.50 -19.81 -12.39
CA LEU A 40 3.87 -20.02 -11.08
C LEU A 40 4.83 -20.65 -10.07
N LYS A 41 5.65 -21.62 -10.50
CA LYS A 41 6.64 -22.26 -9.63
C LYS A 41 7.74 -21.30 -9.18
N GLU A 42 8.22 -20.44 -10.08
CA GLU A 42 9.18 -19.39 -9.74
C GLU A 42 8.56 -18.37 -8.76
N TYR A 43 7.32 -17.95 -9.00
CA TYR A 43 6.59 -17.07 -8.11
C TYR A 43 6.35 -17.66 -6.72
N GLU A 44 5.96 -18.93 -6.65
CA GLU A 44 5.77 -19.64 -5.39
C GLU A 44 7.09 -19.72 -4.60
N ALA A 45 8.22 -19.96 -5.27
CA ALA A 45 9.53 -19.97 -4.62
C ALA A 45 9.90 -18.58 -4.05
N GLU A 46 9.67 -17.50 -4.81
CA GLU A 46 9.90 -16.14 -4.33
C GLU A 46 8.99 -15.77 -3.17
N PHE A 47 7.70 -16.07 -3.26
CA PHE A 47 6.74 -15.84 -2.19
C PHE A 47 7.15 -16.56 -0.91
N ASN A 48 7.49 -17.84 -0.99
CA ASN A 48 7.91 -18.63 0.17
C ASN A 48 9.16 -18.05 0.83
N LYS A 49 10.13 -17.58 0.04
CA LYS A 49 11.33 -16.91 0.56
C LYS A 49 10.99 -15.64 1.36
N VAL A 50 10.05 -14.84 0.86
CA VAL A 50 9.59 -13.62 1.55
C VAL A 50 8.83 -14.00 2.83
N LEU A 51 7.92 -14.96 2.75
CA LEU A 51 7.13 -15.43 3.89
C LEU A 51 8.02 -15.98 5.01
N ASP A 52 9.02 -16.80 4.68
CA ASP A 52 10.00 -17.33 5.64
C ASP A 52 10.76 -16.21 6.34
N GLY A 53 11.08 -15.12 5.64
CA GLY A 53 11.73 -13.94 6.22
C GLY A 53 10.91 -13.23 7.30
N TYR A 54 9.57 -13.36 7.27
CA TYR A 54 8.68 -12.72 8.24
C TYR A 54 8.05 -13.69 9.24
N LYS A 55 8.28 -14.99 9.10
CA LYS A 55 7.62 -16.04 9.88
C LYS A 55 7.84 -15.90 11.38
N ASP A 56 9.08 -15.67 11.80
CA ASP A 56 9.41 -15.51 13.22
C ASP A 56 8.81 -14.24 13.81
N TYR A 57 8.86 -13.13 13.08
CA TYR A 57 8.23 -11.88 13.49
C TYR A 57 6.72 -12.07 13.67
N CYS A 58 6.04 -12.65 12.68
CA CYS A 58 4.60 -12.88 12.76
C CYS A 58 4.23 -13.79 13.94
N ARG A 59 5.00 -14.87 14.15
CA ARG A 59 4.80 -15.78 15.28
C ARG A 59 4.91 -15.07 16.63
N VAL A 60 5.95 -14.25 16.84
CA VAL A 60 6.17 -13.51 18.10
C VAL A 60 5.06 -12.49 18.36
N ASN A 61 4.53 -11.87 17.30
CA ASN A 61 3.49 -10.84 17.41
C ASN A 61 2.06 -11.41 17.33
N GLY A 62 1.89 -12.73 17.28
CA GLY A 62 0.57 -13.36 17.23
C GLY A 62 -0.17 -13.19 15.89
N PHE A 63 0.53 -12.80 14.83
CA PHE A 63 -0.08 -12.64 13.51
C PHE A 63 -0.33 -13.98 12.83
N VAL A 64 -1.55 -14.13 12.31
CA VAL A 64 -1.92 -15.24 11.42
C VAL A 64 -1.29 -14.98 10.06
N ILE A 65 -0.49 -15.93 9.58
CA ILE A 65 0.14 -15.89 8.26
C ILE A 65 -0.57 -16.84 7.29
N PRO A 66 -0.44 -16.63 5.97
CA PRO A 66 -0.95 -17.56 4.99
C PRO A 66 -0.27 -18.93 5.13
N LYS A 67 -1.06 -19.99 4.99
CA LYS A 67 -0.58 -21.37 4.98
C LYS A 67 0.28 -21.66 3.75
N ASP A 68 -0.14 -21.12 2.61
CA ASP A 68 0.49 -21.33 1.32
C ASP A 68 0.22 -20.16 0.36
N THR A 69 0.89 -20.20 -0.78
CA THR A 69 0.77 -19.23 -1.88
C THR A 69 -0.66 -19.08 -2.36
N ASN A 70 -1.44 -20.17 -2.42
CA ASN A 70 -2.81 -20.14 -2.94
C ASN A 70 -3.74 -19.37 -1.99
N GLU A 71 -3.59 -19.58 -0.69
CA GLU A 71 -4.37 -18.85 0.32
C GLU A 71 -4.06 -17.36 0.28
N PHE A 72 -2.78 -16.99 0.20
CA PHE A 72 -2.39 -15.59 0.06
C PHE A 72 -2.93 -14.99 -1.23
N PHE A 73 -2.75 -15.69 -2.37
CA PHE A 73 -3.17 -15.20 -3.68
C PHE A 73 -4.68 -15.03 -3.76
N SER A 74 -5.45 -15.91 -3.12
CA SER A 74 -6.91 -15.79 -3.04
C SER A 74 -7.32 -14.52 -2.29
N TRP A 75 -6.64 -14.20 -1.18
CA TRP A 75 -6.88 -12.96 -0.46
C TRP A 75 -6.46 -11.72 -1.26
N VAL A 76 -5.28 -11.75 -1.91
CA VAL A 76 -4.81 -10.66 -2.78
C VAL A 76 -5.79 -10.43 -3.93
N ALA A 77 -6.28 -11.47 -4.59
CA ALA A 77 -7.25 -11.35 -5.67
C ALA A 77 -8.60 -10.77 -5.23
N LEU A 78 -9.02 -10.99 -3.98
CA LEU A 78 -10.20 -10.33 -3.42
C LEU A 78 -9.97 -8.83 -3.19
N ARG A 79 -8.75 -8.46 -2.78
CA ARG A 79 -8.39 -7.08 -2.47
C ARG A 79 -8.00 -6.27 -3.72
N TYR A 80 -7.48 -6.95 -4.74
CA TYR A 80 -6.92 -6.39 -5.95
C TYR A 80 -7.36 -7.23 -7.17
N PRO A 81 -8.66 -7.21 -7.54
CA PRO A 81 -9.22 -8.10 -8.56
C PRO A 81 -8.69 -7.84 -9.98
N ASP A 82 -8.18 -6.62 -10.23
CA ASP A 82 -7.73 -6.17 -11.55
C ASP A 82 -6.20 -6.29 -11.74
N GLU A 83 -5.48 -6.78 -10.72
CA GLU A 83 -4.01 -6.81 -10.71
C GLU A 83 -3.43 -8.12 -11.26
N ASN A 84 -2.19 -8.04 -11.76
CA ASN A 84 -1.49 -9.16 -12.38
C ASN A 84 -0.54 -9.91 -11.42
N LEU A 85 -0.02 -11.07 -11.84
CA LEU A 85 0.88 -11.91 -11.02
C LEU A 85 2.10 -11.17 -10.45
N PRO A 86 2.85 -10.34 -11.21
CA PRO A 86 3.95 -9.54 -10.67
C PRO A 86 3.56 -8.66 -9.48
N PHE A 87 2.38 -8.04 -9.51
CA PHE A 87 1.89 -7.18 -8.44
C PHE A 87 1.75 -7.97 -7.11
N ILE A 88 1.36 -9.24 -7.18
CA ILE A 88 1.18 -10.09 -6.00
C ILE A 88 2.49 -10.26 -5.21
N ILE A 89 3.64 -10.31 -5.90
CA ILE A 89 4.96 -10.37 -5.24
C ILE A 89 5.30 -9.07 -4.53
N GLU A 90 5.00 -7.93 -5.14
CA GLU A 90 5.19 -6.63 -4.49
C GLU A 90 4.31 -6.49 -3.24
N VAL A 91 3.09 -7.03 -3.29
CA VAL A 91 2.23 -7.15 -2.11
C VAL A 91 2.89 -8.05 -1.05
N ALA A 92 3.44 -9.21 -1.42
CA ALA A 92 4.10 -10.10 -0.47
C ALA A 92 5.34 -9.46 0.20
N LYS A 93 6.14 -8.70 -0.55
CA LYS A 93 7.36 -8.05 -0.05
C LYS A 93 7.11 -7.03 1.06
N ASN A 94 5.91 -6.44 1.08
CA ASN A 94 5.55 -5.46 2.08
C ASN A 94 5.02 -6.15 3.36
N PRO A 95 5.72 -6.05 4.50
CA PRO A 95 5.35 -6.74 5.74
C PRO A 95 3.98 -6.34 6.28
N TYR A 96 3.51 -5.13 5.97
CA TYR A 96 2.19 -4.65 6.38
C TYR A 96 1.06 -5.52 5.83
N ASN A 97 1.24 -6.15 4.66
CA ASN A 97 0.21 -6.98 4.06
C ASN A 97 -0.04 -8.28 4.84
N TYR A 98 0.92 -8.76 5.63
CA TYR A 98 0.68 -9.87 6.56
C TYR A 98 -0.21 -9.47 7.74
N LYS A 99 -0.11 -8.21 8.21
CA LYS A 99 -1.06 -7.66 9.18
C LYS A 99 -2.47 -7.57 8.58
N LEU A 100 -2.60 -7.06 7.36
CA LEU A 100 -3.91 -6.97 6.71
C LEU A 100 -4.54 -8.36 6.47
N PHE A 101 -3.72 -9.35 6.11
CA PHE A 101 -4.14 -10.73 6.00
C PHE A 101 -4.60 -11.29 7.36
N HIS A 102 -3.87 -10.99 8.43
CA HIS A 102 -4.26 -11.34 9.79
C HIS A 102 -5.60 -10.71 10.18
N ASP A 103 -5.78 -9.39 9.96
CA ASP A 103 -7.03 -8.69 10.26
C ASP A 103 -8.22 -9.32 9.50
N TYR A 104 -8.00 -9.76 8.26
CA TYR A 104 -8.99 -10.54 7.49
C TYR A 104 -9.34 -11.88 8.14
N LYS A 105 -8.33 -12.62 8.62
CA LYS A 105 -8.54 -13.89 9.33
C LYS A 105 -9.25 -13.70 10.66
N GLU A 106 -8.96 -12.64 11.39
CA GLU A 106 -9.68 -12.29 12.60
C GLU A 106 -11.15 -11.96 12.31
N ARG A 107 -11.44 -11.22 11.23
CA ARG A 107 -12.84 -10.97 10.83
C ARG A 107 -13.59 -12.25 10.53
N LEU A 108 -12.98 -13.17 9.77
CA LEU A 108 -13.55 -14.49 9.51
C LEU A 108 -13.78 -15.30 10.80
N PHE A 109 -12.83 -15.25 11.73
CA PHE A 109 -12.92 -15.98 12.99
C PHE A 109 -14.02 -15.42 13.90
N ASN A 110 -14.08 -14.09 14.04
CA ASN A 110 -15.00 -13.40 14.93
C ASN A 110 -16.44 -13.30 14.37
N ASN A 111 -16.61 -13.48 13.06
CA ASN A 111 -17.90 -13.33 12.39
C ASN A 111 -18.20 -14.57 11.54
N PRO A 112 -18.96 -15.56 12.06
CA PRO A 112 -19.26 -16.81 11.35
C PRO A 112 -19.94 -16.62 9.98
N ASP A 113 -20.69 -15.53 9.82
CA ASP A 113 -21.36 -15.19 8.55
C ASP A 113 -20.48 -14.37 7.60
N TRP A 114 -19.21 -14.15 7.92
CA TRP A 114 -18.29 -13.38 7.08
C TRP A 114 -17.87 -14.21 5.87
N SER A 115 -18.08 -13.65 4.68
CA SER A 115 -17.80 -14.31 3.41
C SER A 115 -16.87 -13.45 2.56
N SER A 116 -16.26 -14.04 1.54
CA SER A 116 -15.42 -13.29 0.58
C SER A 116 -16.17 -12.13 -0.07
N LYS A 117 -17.49 -12.25 -0.26
CA LYS A 117 -18.35 -11.16 -0.75
C LYS A 117 -18.47 -10.02 0.26
N LYS A 118 -18.68 -10.33 1.54
CA LYS A 118 -18.73 -9.31 2.60
C LYS A 118 -17.39 -8.65 2.82
N GLU A 119 -16.29 -9.41 2.73
CA GLU A 119 -14.94 -8.84 2.76
C GLU A 119 -14.74 -7.87 1.60
N PHE A 120 -15.11 -8.26 0.38
CA PHE A 120 -15.04 -7.36 -0.78
C PHE A 120 -15.85 -6.09 -0.57
N GLU A 121 -17.11 -6.19 -0.13
CA GLU A 121 -17.98 -5.03 0.16
C GLU A 121 -17.43 -4.13 1.28
N TYR A 122 -16.87 -4.72 2.34
CA TYR A 122 -16.20 -4.01 3.42
C TYR A 122 -15.03 -3.17 2.89
N LEU A 123 -14.18 -3.78 2.06
CA LEU A 123 -13.04 -3.10 1.46
C LEU A 123 -13.47 -1.97 0.52
N GLN A 124 -14.56 -2.15 -0.23
CA GLN A 124 -15.15 -1.09 -1.06
C GLN A 124 -15.70 0.08 -0.23
N LYS A 125 -16.24 -0.18 0.97
CA LYS A 125 -16.74 0.87 1.87
C LYS A 125 -15.61 1.65 2.55
N GLU A 126 -14.53 0.99 2.96
CA GLU A 126 -13.29 1.67 3.40
C GLU A 126 -12.66 2.55 2.31
N ILE A 127 -12.99 2.31 1.04
CA ILE A 127 -12.61 3.14 -0.11
C ILE A 127 -13.59 4.31 -0.32
N ALA A 128 -14.87 4.15 0.01
CA ALA A 128 -15.94 5.09 -0.31
C ALA A 128 -16.31 6.10 0.80
N GLU A 129 -16.13 5.76 2.08
CA GLU A 129 -16.45 6.64 3.20
C GLU A 129 -15.16 7.11 3.92
N PRO A 130 -14.72 8.37 3.73
CA PRO A 130 -13.69 8.94 4.59
C PRO A 130 -14.25 9.01 6.02
N GLN A 131 -13.56 8.35 6.96
CA GLN A 131 -14.00 8.30 8.35
C GLN A 131 -14.17 9.71 8.92
N GLN A 132 -15.41 10.08 9.26
CA GLN A 132 -15.70 11.24 10.09
C GLN A 132 -15.26 10.91 11.53
N ILE A 133 -14.06 11.33 11.90
CA ILE A 133 -13.61 11.26 13.28
C ILE A 133 -14.37 12.32 14.09
N ASN A 134 -15.20 11.85 15.03
CA ASN A 134 -15.95 12.64 15.99
C ASN A 134 -15.06 13.66 16.72
N LYS A 135 -15.41 14.95 16.61
CA LYS A 135 -14.85 16.06 17.40
C LYS A 135 -15.56 16.19 18.75
N LYS A 136 -14.81 16.40 19.84
CA LYS A 136 -15.15 17.27 20.99
C LYS A 136 -13.89 17.57 21.85
N PRO A 137 -13.85 18.66 22.66
CA PRO A 137 -13.16 19.90 22.23
C PRO A 137 -12.20 20.54 23.27
N GLN A 138 -11.47 21.58 22.79
CA GLN A 138 -10.78 22.69 23.50
C GLN A 138 -9.46 22.37 24.23
N SER A 139 -8.39 23.17 24.06
CA SER A 139 -8.33 24.58 24.46
C SER A 139 -7.44 25.49 23.58
N GLN A 140 -7.66 26.79 23.75
CA GLN A 140 -7.23 27.94 22.94
C GLN A 140 -5.92 28.61 23.42
N ASN A 141 -5.30 29.34 22.47
CA ASN A 141 -4.49 30.58 22.62
C ASN A 141 -3.10 30.44 23.26
N THR A 142 -2.03 31.02 22.69
CA THR A 142 -1.84 32.48 22.58
C THR A 142 -1.13 32.96 21.30
N GLU A 143 -1.51 34.18 20.90
CA GLU A 143 -1.01 34.97 19.77
C GLU A 143 0.34 35.68 20.03
N LYS A 144 1.11 35.79 18.92
CA LYS A 144 1.90 36.96 18.44
C LYS A 144 3.20 37.36 19.15
N GLU A 145 4.29 37.21 18.39
CA GLU A 145 5.29 38.29 18.26
C GLU A 145 5.79 38.38 16.81
N VAL A 146 5.52 39.52 16.16
CA VAL A 146 5.88 39.79 14.75
C VAL A 146 7.28 40.43 14.73
N LYS A 147 8.27 39.68 14.24
CA LYS A 147 9.50 40.26 13.68
C LYS A 147 9.48 40.08 12.18
N LYS A 148 9.77 41.17 11.47
CA LYS A 148 9.92 41.28 10.02
C LYS A 148 11.15 40.47 9.60
N ILE A 149 10.99 39.15 9.53
CA ILE A 149 11.97 38.21 9.00
C ILE A 149 11.65 38.12 7.51
N SER A 150 12.64 38.37 6.65
CA SER A 150 12.56 37.97 5.24
C SER A 150 11.95 36.57 5.19
N GLU A 151 10.74 36.42 4.65
CA GLU A 151 10.02 35.14 4.63
C GLU A 151 11.00 34.04 4.26
N ILE A 152 11.36 33.17 5.22
CA ILE A 152 12.28 32.08 4.96
C ILE A 152 11.54 31.20 3.97
N LYS A 153 11.94 31.28 2.70
CA LYS A 153 11.29 30.53 1.62
C LYS A 153 11.81 29.11 1.66
N TYR A 154 11.00 28.21 2.20
CA TYR A 154 11.27 26.78 2.15
C TYR A 154 10.99 26.23 0.75
N THR A 155 11.74 25.19 0.39
CA THR A 155 11.63 24.48 -0.88
C THR A 155 10.45 23.50 -0.88
N ALA A 156 9.98 23.12 -2.06
CA ALA A 156 8.91 22.11 -2.19
C ALA A 156 9.27 20.77 -1.52
N LYS A 157 10.55 20.41 -1.46
CA LYS A 157 11.04 19.20 -0.79
C LYS A 157 10.88 19.30 0.73
N GLU A 158 11.13 20.46 1.30
CA GLU A 158 10.96 20.70 2.75
C GLU A 158 9.48 20.70 3.15
N TYR A 159 8.60 21.32 2.35
CA TYR A 159 7.16 21.22 2.54
C TYR A 159 6.66 19.78 2.45
N ALA A 160 7.10 19.04 1.43
CA ALA A 160 6.72 17.64 1.26
C ALA A 160 7.26 16.76 2.40
N LEU A 161 8.47 17.03 2.90
CA LEU A 161 9.06 16.31 4.02
C LEU A 161 8.28 16.55 5.32
N ALA A 162 7.93 17.80 5.62
CA ALA A 162 7.12 18.16 6.78
C ALA A 162 5.74 17.49 6.72
N TYR A 163 5.09 17.55 5.56
CA TYR A 163 3.81 16.88 5.31
C TYR A 163 3.88 15.37 5.56
N ILE A 164 4.91 14.68 5.04
CA ILE A 164 5.08 13.24 5.21
C ILE A 164 5.28 12.88 6.70
N PHE A 165 6.10 13.65 7.42
CA PHE A 165 6.31 13.40 8.85
C PHE A 165 5.06 13.68 9.69
N ASP A 166 4.28 14.71 9.37
CA ASP A 166 2.99 14.96 10.03
C ASP A 166 2.02 13.80 9.85
N LEU A 167 1.95 13.22 8.64
CA LEU A 167 1.15 12.03 8.40
C LEU A 167 1.64 10.88 9.28
N TRP A 168 2.94 10.59 9.25
CA TRP A 168 3.49 9.46 10.00
C TRP A 168 3.39 9.61 11.51
N ALA A 169 3.51 10.83 12.03
CA ALA A 169 3.28 11.13 13.43
C ALA A 169 1.85 10.80 13.87
N LYS A 170 0.88 10.97 12.97
CA LYS A 170 -0.52 10.57 13.17
C LYS A 170 -0.80 9.11 12.85
N GLY A 171 0.20 8.37 12.37
CA GLY A 171 0.02 7.02 11.83
C GLY A 171 -0.69 6.97 10.47
N GLU A 172 -0.83 8.11 9.79
CA GLU A 172 -1.41 8.25 8.46
C GLU A 172 -0.36 7.98 7.36
N GLN A 173 -0.84 7.71 6.14
CA GLN A 173 0.01 7.44 4.98
C GLN A 173 -0.14 8.52 3.92
N ILE A 174 0.88 8.63 3.05
CA ILE A 174 0.83 9.52 1.90
C ILE A 174 -0.34 9.10 1.00
N PRO A 175 -1.18 10.05 0.53
CA PRO A 175 -2.27 9.75 -0.38
C PRO A 175 -1.84 8.97 -1.61
N LEU A 176 -2.53 7.86 -1.88
CA LEU A 176 -2.30 6.99 -3.05
C LEU A 176 -3.54 6.97 -3.95
N ASN A 177 -3.31 7.07 -5.26
CA ASN A 177 -4.32 6.79 -6.27
C ASN A 177 -4.47 5.28 -6.36
N ARG A 178 -5.52 4.75 -5.72
CA ARG A 178 -5.79 3.32 -5.63
C ARG A 178 -6.05 2.66 -6.99
N VAL A 179 -6.33 3.45 -8.04
CA VAL A 179 -6.61 2.95 -9.41
C VAL A 179 -5.34 2.86 -10.28
N GLU A 180 -4.38 3.76 -10.09
CA GLU A 180 -3.18 3.85 -10.94
C GLU A 180 -1.89 3.38 -10.23
N GLY A 181 -1.99 2.93 -8.97
CA GLY A 181 -0.86 2.45 -8.16
C GLY A 181 0.17 3.54 -7.81
N GLY A 182 -0.10 4.79 -8.18
CA GLY A 182 0.73 5.95 -7.91
C GLY A 182 0.24 6.75 -6.71
N LEU A 183 0.94 7.85 -6.42
CA LEU A 183 0.46 8.85 -5.49
C LEU A 183 -0.89 9.44 -5.95
N ASN A 184 -1.76 9.79 -5.01
CA ASN A 184 -3.02 10.47 -5.32
C ASN A 184 -2.73 11.88 -5.80
N LYS A 185 -2.57 12.02 -7.12
CA LYS A 185 -2.23 13.29 -7.74
C LYS A 185 -3.26 14.37 -7.43
N LYS A 186 -4.55 14.04 -7.39
CA LYS A 186 -5.62 15.00 -7.12
C LYS A 186 -5.52 15.55 -5.70
N GLU A 187 -5.42 14.67 -4.72
CA GLU A 187 -5.35 15.06 -3.30
C GLU A 187 -4.05 15.80 -2.97
N LEU A 188 -2.92 15.34 -3.50
CA LEU A 188 -1.65 16.07 -3.35
C LEU A 188 -1.65 17.41 -4.09
N HIS A 189 -2.42 17.55 -5.17
CA HIS A 189 -2.61 18.84 -5.82
C HIS A 189 -3.43 19.81 -4.97
N GLU A 190 -4.50 19.34 -4.33
CA GLU A 190 -5.32 20.14 -3.41
C GLU A 190 -4.48 20.62 -2.21
N ILE A 191 -3.65 19.75 -1.64
CA ILE A 191 -2.71 20.13 -0.58
C ILE A 191 -1.70 21.16 -1.09
N GLY A 192 -1.13 20.92 -2.27
CA GLY A 192 -0.15 21.82 -2.89
C GLY A 192 -0.70 23.18 -3.29
N GLU A 193 -2.01 23.31 -3.58
CA GLU A 193 -2.67 24.61 -3.85
C GLU A 193 -2.71 25.51 -2.62
N ASN A 194 -2.71 24.93 -1.42
CA ASN A 194 -2.73 25.67 -0.17
C ASN A 194 -1.34 26.19 0.25
N ILE A 195 -0.28 25.90 -0.51
CA ILE A 195 1.08 26.36 -0.23
C ILE A 195 1.35 27.65 -1.03
N PRO A 196 1.45 28.84 -0.40
CA PRO A 196 1.45 30.12 -1.12
C PRO A 196 2.59 30.31 -2.13
N THR A 197 3.74 29.68 -1.90
CA THR A 197 4.97 29.89 -2.69
C THR A 197 5.31 28.75 -3.64
N ILE A 198 4.57 27.63 -3.59
CA ILE A 198 4.89 26.40 -4.33
C ILE A 198 3.72 26.04 -5.24
N LYS A 199 4.01 25.73 -6.52
CA LYS A 199 2.99 25.22 -7.43
C LYS A 199 2.58 23.80 -7.03
N LYS A 200 1.30 23.49 -7.13
CA LYS A 200 0.74 22.15 -6.82
C LYS A 200 1.47 20.98 -7.50
N ASP A 201 1.82 21.11 -8.78
CA ASP A 201 2.59 20.07 -9.49
C ASP A 201 4.02 19.92 -8.93
N THR A 202 4.64 21.02 -8.48
CA THR A 202 5.97 21.01 -7.87
C THR A 202 5.93 20.32 -6.51
N PHE A 203 4.89 20.55 -5.72
CA PHE A 203 4.67 19.84 -4.45
C PHE A 203 4.45 18.33 -4.69
N TYR A 204 3.55 17.95 -5.60
CA TYR A 204 3.33 16.56 -5.97
C TYR A 204 4.62 15.83 -6.40
N ARG A 205 5.43 16.48 -7.26
CA ARG A 205 6.72 15.92 -7.69
C ARG A 205 7.71 15.77 -6.53
N ALA A 206 7.69 16.68 -5.57
CA ALA A 206 8.53 16.59 -4.38
C ALA A 206 8.12 15.42 -3.48
N VAL A 207 6.82 15.23 -3.24
CA VAL A 207 6.30 14.06 -2.51
C VAL A 207 6.68 12.76 -3.23
N LYS A 208 6.49 12.70 -4.55
CA LYS A 208 6.89 11.55 -5.39
C LYS A 208 8.38 11.26 -5.33
N LEU A 209 9.21 12.29 -5.27
CA LEU A 209 10.64 12.12 -5.14
C LEU A 209 10.98 11.51 -3.78
N LEU A 210 10.38 12.02 -2.70
CA LEU A 210 10.69 11.61 -1.34
C LEU A 210 10.29 10.16 -1.02
N THR A 211 9.30 9.58 -1.71
CA THR A 211 8.98 8.15 -1.56
C THR A 211 10.10 7.22 -2.03
N SER A 212 11.06 7.71 -2.83
CA SER A 212 12.25 6.96 -3.21
C SER A 212 13.39 7.03 -2.20
N TYR A 213 13.27 7.88 -1.17
CA TYR A 213 14.26 8.04 -0.10
C TYR A 213 13.85 7.23 1.13
N ASP A 214 14.85 6.69 1.83
CA ASP A 214 14.64 6.15 3.17
C ASP A 214 14.66 7.28 4.20
N LEU A 215 13.49 7.84 4.49
CA LEU A 215 13.33 8.97 5.41
C LEU A 215 13.56 8.59 6.88
N ASN A 216 13.81 7.32 7.19
CA ASN A 216 14.26 6.88 8.52
C ASN A 216 15.79 6.94 8.67
N LYS A 217 16.53 7.41 7.65
CA LYS A 217 17.97 7.58 7.69
C LYS A 217 18.36 9.05 7.65
N GLN A 218 19.03 9.52 8.71
CA GLN A 218 19.47 10.90 8.82
C GLN A 218 20.34 11.38 7.63
N LYS A 219 21.20 10.51 7.08
CA LYS A 219 22.02 10.82 5.89
C LYS A 219 21.17 11.14 4.65
N GLN A 220 20.04 10.43 4.47
CA GLN A 220 19.13 10.67 3.35
C GLN A 220 18.39 12.00 3.55
N LEU A 221 17.95 12.30 4.78
CA LEU A 221 17.32 13.58 5.12
C LEU A 221 18.24 14.78 4.90
N GLN A 222 19.52 14.68 5.28
CA GLN A 222 20.53 15.71 5.03
C GLN A 222 20.80 15.93 3.53
N SER A 223 20.61 14.91 2.69
CA SER A 223 20.73 15.04 1.23
C SER A 223 19.53 15.73 0.59
N ILE A 224 18.37 15.69 1.25
CA ILE A 224 17.13 16.36 0.82
C ILE A 224 17.19 17.85 1.15
N SER A 225 17.51 18.18 2.40
CA SER A 225 17.82 19.54 2.85
C SER A 225 18.84 19.51 3.98
N LYS A 226 19.82 20.43 3.92
CA LYS A 226 20.84 20.56 4.97
C LYS A 226 20.26 20.97 6.32
N ASP A 227 19.16 21.73 6.31
CA ASP A 227 18.48 22.25 7.50
C ASP A 227 17.04 21.69 7.62
N TRP A 228 16.88 20.40 7.26
CA TRP A 228 15.57 19.75 7.21
C TRP A 228 14.84 19.77 8.55
N GLN A 229 15.56 19.73 9.68
CA GLN A 229 14.94 19.72 11.02
C GLN A 229 14.23 21.04 11.32
N ASN A 230 14.90 22.18 11.07
CA ASN A 230 14.30 23.50 11.23
C ASN A 230 13.14 23.70 10.24
N ALA A 231 13.29 23.20 9.01
CA ALA A 231 12.22 23.25 8.03
C ALA A 231 10.98 22.46 8.48
N VAL A 232 11.14 21.21 8.94
CA VAL A 232 10.03 20.40 9.45
C VAL A 232 9.41 21.04 10.70
N GLN A 233 10.22 21.57 11.62
CA GLN A 233 9.74 22.28 12.80
C GLN A 233 8.87 23.49 12.47
N LYS A 234 9.21 24.23 11.43
CA LYS A 234 8.50 25.45 11.03
C LYS A 234 7.29 25.20 10.14
N LEU A 235 7.28 24.09 9.40
CA LEU A 235 6.25 23.76 8.41
C LEU A 235 5.24 22.72 8.89
N SER A 236 5.55 21.97 9.94
CA SER A 236 4.64 20.98 10.53
C SER A 236 3.37 21.64 11.06
N ASN A 237 2.23 21.04 10.78
CA ASN A 237 0.92 21.47 11.31
C ASN A 237 0.79 21.15 12.81
N ASN A 238 1.49 20.13 13.29
CA ASN A 238 1.56 19.78 14.71
C ASN A 238 2.98 19.36 15.10
N TRP A 239 3.82 20.36 15.38
CA TRP A 239 5.21 20.11 15.72
C TRP A 239 5.38 19.24 16.97
N ALA A 240 4.44 19.28 17.93
CA ALA A 240 4.57 18.47 19.15
C ALA A 240 4.52 16.96 18.82
N GLU A 241 3.50 16.53 18.08
CA GLU A 241 3.35 15.14 17.62
C GLU A 241 4.48 14.75 16.66
N THR A 242 4.83 15.63 15.72
CA THR A 242 5.89 15.37 14.75
C THR A 242 7.26 15.27 15.41
N LYS A 243 7.55 16.11 16.42
CA LYS A 243 8.78 16.01 17.23
C LYS A 243 8.83 14.68 17.97
N GLU A 244 7.74 14.27 18.62
CA GLU A 244 7.69 12.99 19.33
C GLU A 244 7.96 11.82 18.38
N TYR A 245 7.31 11.79 17.22
CA TYR A 245 7.59 10.82 16.17
C TYR A 245 9.08 10.81 15.78
N LEU A 246 9.67 11.98 15.50
CA LEU A 246 11.08 12.07 15.08
C LEU A 246 12.04 11.63 16.19
N VAL A 247 11.72 11.89 17.45
CA VAL A 247 12.48 11.37 18.60
C VAL A 247 12.36 9.84 18.69
N THR A 248 11.16 9.28 18.54
CA THR A 248 10.97 7.81 18.56
C THR A 248 11.70 7.10 17.43
N LYS A 249 11.90 7.79 16.30
CA LYS A 249 12.67 7.29 15.15
C LYS A 249 14.17 7.61 15.24
N GLU A 250 14.64 8.18 16.35
CA GLU A 250 16.02 8.63 16.57
C GLU A 250 16.54 9.65 15.54
N LEU A 251 15.63 10.35 14.85
CA LEU A 251 15.92 11.35 13.82
C LEU A 251 16.11 12.77 14.38
N TYR A 252 15.71 12.97 15.64
CA TYR A 252 15.83 14.23 16.36
C TYR A 252 16.37 13.99 17.77
N ARG A 253 17.34 14.79 18.19
CA ARG A 253 17.93 14.80 19.54
C ARG A 253 18.02 16.25 19.99
N GLU A 254 17.66 16.52 21.23
CA GLU A 254 17.74 17.87 21.83
C GLU A 254 19.18 18.36 21.99
#